data_AF-A0A8T6ZVM9-F1
#
_entry.id   AF-A0A8T6ZVM9-F1
#
_cell.length_a   1.000
_cell.length_b   1.000
_cell.length_c   1.000
_cell.angle_alpha   90.00
_cell.angle_beta   90.00
_cell.angle_gamma   90.00
#
_symmetry.space_group_name_H-M   'P 1'
#
loop_
_entity.id
_entity.type
_entity.pdbx_description
1 polymer ?
#
loop_
_entity_poly.entity_id
_entity_poly.type
_entity_poly.pdbx_seq_one_letter_code
_entity_poly.pdbx_strand_id
1 'polypeptide(L)'
;MASKDTNTEDPKLIAESTALVDRFLDAIWMERGLSQNTLGAYRADLMTLCRSLSKDGKSIDQADKADLLAFIASRVESGAKPRSTARQLSSFRRFFRYIMREGLRSTDPTAEIEMPRI
;
A
#
# COMPACT_ATOMS: atom_id res chain seq x y z
N MET A 1 -3.79 6.61 -35.54
CA MET A 1 -3.47 5.29 -34.97
C MET A 1 -3.63 5.39 -33.46
N ALA A 2 -4.43 4.48 -32.89
CA ALA A 2 -4.69 4.32 -31.45
C ALA A 2 -3.37 4.25 -30.65
N SER A 3 -3.25 4.77 -29.43
CA SER A 3 -4.02 4.35 -28.25
C SER A 3 -4.34 5.51 -27.31
N LYS A 4 -5.59 5.61 -26.90
CA LYS A 4 -5.95 6.17 -25.58
C LYS A 4 -5.91 4.98 -24.63
N ASP A 5 -4.74 4.69 -24.07
CA ASP A 5 -4.66 3.73 -22.96
C ASP A 5 -5.34 4.40 -21.78
N THR A 6 -6.60 4.02 -21.53
CA THR A 6 -7.35 4.44 -20.35
C THR A 6 -6.66 3.81 -19.14
N ASN A 7 -5.71 4.54 -18.58
CA ASN A 7 -5.12 4.30 -17.26
C ASN A 7 -6.18 4.50 -16.17
N THR A 8 -7.17 3.61 -16.15
CA THR A 8 -8.32 3.66 -15.25
C THR A 8 -8.16 2.56 -14.22
N GLU A 9 -8.46 2.91 -12.98
CA GLU A 9 -8.46 1.99 -11.84
C GLU A 9 -9.32 0.75 -12.12
N ASP A 10 -8.79 -0.45 -11.87
CA ASP A 10 -9.56 -1.70 -11.94
C ASP A 10 -10.36 -1.91 -10.63
N PRO A 11 -11.71 -1.82 -10.66
CA PRO A 11 -12.53 -1.94 -9.47
C PRO A 11 -12.42 -3.30 -8.78
N LYS A 12 -12.14 -4.37 -9.54
CA LYS A 12 -12.00 -5.72 -9.00
C LYS A 12 -10.73 -5.81 -8.15
N LEU A 13 -9.61 -5.33 -8.67
CA LEU A 13 -8.34 -5.32 -7.95
C LEU A 13 -8.39 -4.42 -6.70
N ILE A 14 -9.13 -3.31 -6.78
CA ILE A 14 -9.39 -2.45 -5.61
C ILE A 14 -10.20 -3.21 -4.56
N ALA A 15 -11.26 -3.92 -4.96
CA ALA A 15 -12.09 -4.68 -4.02
C ALA A 15 -11.30 -5.81 -3.33
N GLU A 16 -10.51 -6.58 -4.09
CA GLU A 16 -9.63 -7.63 -3.56
C GLU A 16 -8.61 -7.05 -2.56
N SER A 17 -7.98 -5.94 -2.92
CA SER A 17 -7.04 -5.25 -2.04
C SER A 17 -7.71 -4.67 -0.80
N THR A 18 -8.93 -4.14 -0.93
CA THR A 18 -9.72 -3.59 0.19
C THR A 18 -10.03 -4.68 1.21
N ALA A 19 -10.41 -5.87 0.76
CA ALA A 19 -10.68 -7.00 1.65
C ALA A 19 -9.43 -7.42 2.45
N LEU A 20 -8.24 -7.35 1.85
CA LEU A 20 -6.97 -7.59 2.54
C LEU A 20 -6.66 -6.50 3.57
N VAL A 21 -6.86 -5.24 3.20
CA VAL A 21 -6.68 -4.08 4.09
C VAL A 21 -7.62 -4.17 5.28
N ASP A 22 -8.88 -4.52 5.09
CA ASP A 22 -9.85 -4.68 6.16
C ASP A 22 -9.44 -5.78 7.14
N ARG A 23 -9.06 -6.96 6.64
CA ARG A 23 -8.52 -8.04 7.49
C ARG A 23 -7.31 -7.60 8.31
N PHE A 24 -6.39 -6.85 7.71
CA PHE A 24 -5.24 -6.28 8.41
C PHE A 24 -5.66 -5.31 9.53
N LEU A 25 -6.59 -4.39 9.24
CA LEU A 25 -7.06 -3.40 10.20
C LEU A 25 -7.76 -4.06 11.39
N ASP A 26 -8.61 -5.06 11.14
CA ASP A 26 -9.29 -5.84 12.18
C ASP A 26 -8.27 -6.58 13.06
N ALA A 27 -7.27 -7.23 12.46
CA ALA A 27 -6.24 -7.94 13.18
C ALA A 27 -5.41 -7.02 14.09
N ILE A 28 -4.91 -5.89 13.57
CA ILE A 28 -4.11 -4.97 14.39
C ILE A 28 -4.92 -4.21 15.44
N TRP A 29 -6.23 -4.04 15.21
CA TRP A 29 -7.14 -3.51 16.21
C TRP A 29 -7.30 -4.51 17.36
N MET A 30 -7.58 -5.78 17.04
CA MET A 30 -7.74 -6.84 18.02
C MET A 30 -6.45 -7.11 18.83
N GLU A 31 -5.30 -7.11 18.17
CA GLU A 31 -4.01 -7.41 18.82
C GLU A 31 -3.48 -6.27 19.69
N ARG A 32 -3.75 -5.01 19.33
CA ARG A 32 -3.03 -3.85 19.90
C ARG A 32 -3.93 -2.72 20.37
N GLY A 33 -5.25 -2.85 20.24
CA GLY A 33 -6.21 -1.84 20.69
C GLY A 33 -5.99 -0.47 20.05
N LEU A 34 -5.57 -0.42 18.79
CA LEU A 34 -5.22 0.84 18.13
C LEU A 34 -6.44 1.76 17.98
N SER A 35 -6.21 3.05 18.16
CA SER A 35 -7.26 4.07 18.00
C SER A 35 -7.82 4.09 16.58
N GLN A 36 -9.09 4.50 16.45
CA GLN A 36 -9.74 4.69 15.14
C GLN A 36 -8.97 5.66 14.24
N ASN A 37 -8.33 6.68 14.81
CA ASN A 37 -7.49 7.61 14.05
C ASN A 37 -6.27 6.91 13.44
N THR A 38 -5.63 6.01 14.20
CA THR A 38 -4.49 5.23 13.74
C THR A 38 -4.90 4.24 12.64
N LEU A 39 -6.03 3.55 12.83
CA LEU A 39 -6.58 2.64 11.82
C LEU A 39 -6.96 3.38 10.53
N GLY A 40 -7.61 4.54 10.66
CA GLY A 40 -7.97 5.39 9.53
C GLY A 40 -6.74 5.88 8.74
N ALA A 41 -5.65 6.23 9.43
CA ALA A 41 -4.40 6.61 8.81
C ALA A 41 -3.79 5.45 8.00
N TYR A 42 -3.80 4.22 8.55
CA TYR A 42 -3.35 3.03 7.82
C TYR A 42 -4.23 2.73 6.60
N ARG A 43 -5.57 2.79 6.76
CA ARG A 43 -6.51 2.59 5.67
C ARG A 43 -6.26 3.57 4.53
N ALA A 44 -6.16 4.86 4.83
CA ALA A 44 -5.96 5.89 3.81
C ALA A 44 -4.66 5.70 3.02
N ASP A 45 -3.57 5.33 3.70
CA ASP A 45 -2.29 5.08 3.05
C ASP A 45 -2.35 3.85 2.14
N LEU A 46 -2.86 2.73 2.65
CA LEU A 46 -2.95 1.47 1.91
C LEU A 46 -3.91 1.59 0.73
N MET A 47 -5.06 2.23 0.90
CA MET A 47 -6.03 2.41 -0.18
C MET A 47 -5.49 3.29 -1.30
N THR A 48 -4.61 4.25 -0.99
CA THR A 48 -3.97 5.05 -2.04
C THR A 48 -2.98 4.22 -2.86
N LEU A 49 -2.25 3.30 -2.22
CA LEU A 49 -1.41 2.33 -2.92
C LEU A 49 -2.25 1.37 -3.76
N CYS A 50 -3.35 0.82 -3.21
CA CYS A 50 -4.26 -0.09 -3.93
C CYS A 50 -4.76 0.52 -5.25
N ARG A 51 -5.22 1.78 -5.20
CA ARG A 51 -5.66 2.49 -6.41
C ARG A 51 -4.54 2.68 -7.42
N SER A 52 -3.33 2.99 -6.96
CA SER A 52 -2.16 3.11 -7.85
C SER A 52 -1.82 1.77 -8.51
N LEU A 53 -1.80 0.67 -7.76
CA LEU A 53 -1.47 -0.66 -8.29
C LEU A 53 -2.54 -1.19 -9.26
N SER A 54 -3.81 -0.87 -9.01
CA SER A 54 -4.91 -1.30 -9.87
C SER A 54 -4.80 -0.78 -11.30
N LYS A 55 -4.14 0.36 -11.49
CA LYS A 55 -3.83 0.95 -12.79
C LYS A 55 -2.82 0.14 -13.58
N ASP A 56 -1.95 -0.58 -12.87
CA ASP A 56 -0.94 -1.47 -13.43
C ASP A 56 -1.41 -2.94 -13.43
N GLY A 57 -2.70 -3.19 -13.19
CA GLY A 57 -3.28 -4.53 -13.17
C GLY A 57 -2.85 -5.38 -11.98
N LYS A 58 -2.42 -4.76 -10.86
CA LYS A 58 -1.97 -5.46 -9.64
C LYS A 58 -2.90 -5.19 -8.44
N SER A 59 -3.15 -6.23 -7.65
CA SER A 59 -3.66 -6.10 -6.29
C SER A 59 -2.50 -5.86 -5.30
N ILE A 60 -2.81 -5.36 -4.10
CA ILE A 60 -1.78 -4.97 -3.12
C ILE A 60 -0.87 -6.12 -2.66
N ASP A 61 -1.37 -7.36 -2.62
CA ASP A 61 -0.59 -8.55 -2.26
C ASP A 61 0.43 -8.95 -3.33
N GLN A 62 0.20 -8.55 -4.58
CA GLN A 62 1.10 -8.81 -5.70
C GLN A 62 2.19 -7.74 -5.86
N ALA A 63 2.11 -6.63 -5.12
CA ALA A 63 3.08 -5.54 -5.22
C ALA A 63 4.51 -6.01 -4.92
N ASP A 64 5.46 -5.58 -5.74
CA ASP A 64 6.88 -5.80 -5.54
C ASP A 64 7.60 -4.51 -5.10
N LYS A 65 8.91 -4.61 -4.88
CA LYS A 65 9.74 -3.47 -4.47
C LYS A 65 9.69 -2.33 -5.49
N ALA A 66 9.66 -2.64 -6.79
CA ALA A 66 9.65 -1.64 -7.85
C ALA A 66 8.32 -0.88 -7.86
N ASP A 67 7.20 -1.56 -7.66
CA ASP A 67 5.88 -0.93 -7.55
C ASP A 67 5.82 0.07 -6.39
N LEU A 68 6.36 -0.32 -5.22
CA LEU A 68 6.40 0.56 -4.05
C LEU A 68 7.30 1.78 -4.24
N LEU A 69 8.45 1.60 -4.89
CA LEU A 69 9.36 2.70 -5.22
C LEU A 69 8.74 3.66 -6.25
N ALA A 70 8.10 3.12 -7.29
CA ALA A 70 7.39 3.92 -8.29
C ALA A 70 6.25 4.72 -7.65
N PHE A 71 5.48 4.10 -6.76
CA PHE A 71 4.44 4.79 -5.99
C PHE A 71 5.04 5.93 -5.15
N ILE A 72 6.09 5.68 -4.37
CA ILE A 72 6.73 6.71 -3.54
C ILE A 72 7.28 7.85 -4.39
N ALA A 73 7.94 7.53 -5.51
CA ALA A 73 8.46 8.54 -6.45
C ALA A 73 7.34 9.44 -6.98
N SER A 74 6.23 8.85 -7.47
CA SER A 74 5.08 9.62 -7.97
C SER A 74 4.48 10.55 -6.90
N ARG A 75 4.49 10.12 -5.62
CA ARG A 75 4.02 10.94 -4.51
C ARG A 75 4.95 12.12 -4.24
N VAL A 76 6.26 11.91 -4.32
CA VAL A 76 7.25 13.00 -4.17
C VAL A 76 7.12 14.00 -5.32
N GLU A 77 6.99 13.52 -6.56
CA GLU A 77 6.75 14.34 -7.74
C GLU A 77 5.47 15.16 -7.62
N SER A 78 4.41 14.59 -7.01
CA SER A 78 3.17 15.29 -6.71
C SER A 78 3.23 16.22 -5.48
N GLY A 79 4.43 16.49 -4.94
CA GLY A 79 4.65 17.42 -3.82
C GLY A 79 4.39 16.83 -2.42
N ALA A 80 4.33 15.50 -2.26
CA ALA A 80 4.19 14.90 -0.93
C ALA A 80 5.41 15.23 -0.07
N LYS A 81 5.14 15.75 1.14
CA LYS A 81 6.21 16.02 2.10
C LYS A 81 6.88 14.71 2.53
N PRO A 82 8.18 14.73 2.84
CA PRO A 82 8.89 13.52 3.24
C PRO A 82 8.34 12.81 4.48
N ARG A 83 7.77 13.56 5.44
CA ARG A 83 7.04 12.98 6.59
C ARG A 83 5.82 12.15 6.16
N SER A 84 5.15 12.54 5.07
CA SER A 84 4.00 11.80 4.53
C SER A 84 4.43 10.49 3.90
N THR A 85 5.45 10.51 3.04
CA THR A 85 5.97 9.29 2.41
C THR A 85 6.56 8.35 3.45
N ALA A 86 7.17 8.89 4.52
CA ALA A 86 7.64 8.10 5.64
C ALA A 86 6.53 7.44 6.46
N ARG A 87 5.40 8.12 6.65
CA ARG A 87 4.21 7.52 7.26
C ARG A 87 3.66 6.41 6.36
N GLN A 88 3.56 6.64 5.06
CA GLN A 88 3.06 5.64 4.10
C GLN A 88 3.92 4.37 4.06
N LEU A 89 5.24 4.48 3.96
CA LEU A 89 6.10 3.29 3.98
C LEU A 89 6.04 2.56 5.34
N SER A 90 5.80 3.27 6.45
CA SER A 90 5.52 2.61 7.74
C SER A 90 4.23 1.80 7.71
N SER A 91 3.18 2.32 7.08
CA SER A 91 1.91 1.62 6.84
C SER A 91 2.13 0.38 5.97
N PHE A 92 2.92 0.50 4.89
CA PHE A 92 3.23 -0.62 3.98
C PHE A 92 3.99 -1.73 4.71
N ARG A 93 5.08 -1.39 5.41
CA ARG A 93 5.86 -2.36 6.20
C ARG A 93 5.00 -3.18 7.15
N ARG A 94 4.02 -2.52 7.78
CA ARG A 94 3.13 -3.18 8.74
C ARG A 94 2.16 -4.13 8.06
N PHE A 95 1.60 -3.72 6.94
CA PHE A 95 0.70 -4.54 6.12
C PHE A 95 1.44 -5.74 5.50
N PHE A 96 2.60 -5.54 4.88
CA PHE A 96 3.34 -6.63 4.23
C PHE A 96 3.83 -7.68 5.23
N ARG A 97 4.30 -7.27 6.41
CA ARG A 97 4.61 -8.20 7.50
C ARG A 97 3.39 -8.96 8.01
N TYR A 98 2.22 -8.33 8.04
CA TYR A 98 0.98 -9.00 8.39
C TYR A 98 0.64 -10.09 7.36
N ILE A 99 0.54 -9.77 6.07
CA ILE A 99 0.15 -10.77 5.06
C ILE A 99 1.19 -11.91 4.92
N MET A 100 2.47 -11.65 5.24
CA MET A 100 3.48 -12.70 5.35
C MET A 100 3.22 -13.64 6.52
N ARG A 101 2.88 -13.10 7.70
CA ARG A 101 2.52 -13.89 8.88
C ARG A 101 1.27 -14.75 8.62
N GLU A 102 0.33 -14.23 7.83
CA GLU A 102 -0.88 -14.96 7.41
C GLU A 102 -0.61 -15.97 6.27
N GLY A 103 0.63 -16.12 5.81
CA GLY A 103 1.00 -17.08 4.76
C GLY A 103 0.53 -16.69 3.36
N LEU A 104 0.02 -15.47 3.16
CA LEU A 104 -0.44 -14.98 1.85
C LEU A 104 0.72 -14.57 0.94
N ARG A 105 1.91 -14.37 1.51
CA ARG A 105 3.12 -13.99 0.78
C ARG A 105 4.37 -14.53 1.45
N SER A 106 5.38 -14.90 0.66
CA SER A 106 6.65 -15.45 1.13
C SER A 106 7.77 -14.41 1.34
N THR A 107 7.67 -13.23 0.72
CA THR A 107 8.72 -12.20 0.73
C THR A 107 8.17 -10.83 1.16
N ASP A 108 8.98 -10.04 1.86
CA ASP A 108 8.62 -8.66 2.23
C ASP A 108 9.14 -7.69 1.15
N PRO A 109 8.27 -7.10 0.30
CA PRO A 109 8.71 -6.14 -0.72
C PRO A 109 9.21 -4.81 -0.12
N THR A 110 9.03 -4.60 1.18
CA THR A 110 9.46 -3.39 1.89
C THR A 110 10.81 -3.54 2.59
N ALA A 111 11.38 -4.75 2.65
CA ALA A 111 12.56 -5.06 3.47
C ALA A 111 13.77 -4.19 3.13
N GLU A 112 14.00 -3.92 1.84
CA GLU A 112 15.15 -3.16 1.33
C GLU A 112 14.78 -1.73 0.90
N ILE A 113 13.59 -1.25 1.24
CA ILE A 113 13.20 0.12 0.94
C ILE A 113 13.68 1.00 2.08
N GLU A 114 14.72 1.79 1.83
CA GLU A 114 15.17 2.84 2.74
C GLU A 114 14.32 4.10 2.57
N MET A 115 14.04 4.77 3.69
CA MET A 115 13.49 6.11 3.61
C MET A 115 14.60 7.06 3.16
N PRO A 116 14.31 8.03 2.28
CA PRO A 116 15.19 9.17 2.13
C PRO A 116 15.39 9.79 3.52
N ARG A 117 16.64 9.82 4.01
CA ARG A 117 16.98 10.56 5.22
C ARG A 117 16.85 12.04 4.87
N ILE A 118 15.91 12.71 5.52
CA ILE A 118 15.71 14.17 5.42
C ILE A 118 16.49 14.83 6.54
#